data_AF-A0A950RXX3-F1
#
_entry.id   AF-A0A950RXX3-F1
#
_cell.length_a   1.000
_cell.length_b   1.000
_cell.length_c   1.000
_cell.angle_alpha   90.00
_cell.angle_beta   90.00
_cell.angle_gamma   90.00
#
_symmetry.space_group_name_H-M   'P 1'
#
loop_
_entity.id
_entity.type
_entity.pdbx_description
1 polymer ?
#
loop_
_entity_poly.entity_id
_entity_poly.type
_entity_poly.pdbx_seq_one_letter_code
_entity_poly.pdbx_strand_id
1 'polypeptide(L)'
;MADIFEPLRSLWRKITAWELLPTPGPEGARRDGPVERPWRYYWDHLPKRTAGADFSARDYLEARQRAEEVARSTLGEDLWERLVMDGYLDVASQRYPGVTYRLRVGHRVEVICSPGARSPWPYAYLCINPTYPLPELEFFAHLYLYARDREDMLVRVAAPQPWDQRLGRTF
;
A
#
# COMPACT_ATOMS: atom_id res chain seq x y z
N MET A 1 -27.43 4.81 47.60
CA MET A 1 -27.88 3.76 46.67
C MET A 1 -26.77 3.57 45.64
N ALA A 2 -25.96 2.52 45.81
CA ALA A 2 -24.84 2.23 44.93
C ALA A 2 -25.36 1.62 43.62
N ASP A 3 -24.84 2.12 42.50
CA ASP A 3 -25.27 1.80 41.14
C ASP A 3 -24.90 0.35 40.77
N ILE A 4 -25.90 -0.51 40.68
CA ILE A 4 -25.77 -1.97 40.46
C ILE A 4 -25.33 -2.29 39.02
N PHE A 5 -25.31 -1.29 38.11
CA PHE A 5 -24.99 -1.48 36.69
C PHE A 5 -23.53 -1.23 36.30
N GLU A 6 -22.70 -0.74 37.22
CA GLU A 6 -21.27 -0.50 36.99
C GLU A 6 -20.46 -1.77 36.60
N PRO A 7 -20.63 -2.94 37.27
CA PRO A 7 -19.85 -4.12 36.92
C PRO A 7 -20.23 -4.73 35.56
N LEU A 8 -21.51 -4.62 35.17
CA LEU A 8 -22.01 -5.09 33.86
C LEU A 8 -21.46 -4.24 32.70
N ARG A 9 -21.30 -2.93 32.88
CA ARG A 9 -20.70 -2.04 31.86
C ARG A 9 -19.20 -2.32 31.64
N SER A 10 -18.47 -2.72 32.69
CA SER A 10 -17.05 -3.09 32.58
C SER A 10 -16.84 -4.43 31.86
N LEU A 11 -17.77 -5.38 32.04
CA LEU A 11 -17.72 -6.68 31.38
C LEU A 11 -18.04 -6.57 29.88
N TRP A 12 -18.99 -5.71 29.50
CA TRP A 12 -19.30 -5.42 28.10
C TRP A 12 -18.15 -4.71 27.38
N ARG A 13 -17.41 -3.82 28.05
CA ARG A 13 -16.19 -3.19 27.49
C ARG A 13 -15.05 -4.18 27.24
N LYS A 14 -14.97 -5.27 28.01
CA LYS A 14 -13.98 -6.35 27.80
C LYS A 14 -14.37 -7.30 26.67
N ILE A 15 -15.65 -7.37 26.30
CA ILE A 15 -16.15 -8.30 25.27
C ILE A 15 -16.15 -7.67 23.87
N THR A 16 -16.16 -6.33 23.74
CA THR A 16 -16.37 -5.67 22.44
C THR A 16 -15.14 -5.24 21.66
N ALA A 17 -13.91 -5.33 22.17
CA ALA A 17 -12.83 -4.74 21.40
C ALA A 17 -11.45 -5.32 21.76
N TRP A 18 -10.79 -5.91 20.77
CA TRP A 18 -9.33 -6.13 20.67
C TRP A 18 -8.70 -7.45 21.13
N GLU A 19 -9.20 -8.18 22.14
CA GLU A 19 -8.48 -9.39 22.59
C GLU A 19 -8.78 -10.68 21.79
N LEU A 20 -9.83 -10.69 20.96
CA LEU A 20 -10.18 -11.83 20.09
C LEU A 20 -9.58 -11.73 18.68
N LEU A 21 -8.92 -10.62 18.35
CA LEU A 21 -8.22 -10.47 17.09
C LEU A 21 -6.77 -10.91 17.28
N PRO A 22 -6.23 -11.81 16.45
CA PRO A 22 -4.85 -12.22 16.55
C PRO A 22 -3.95 -10.98 16.51
N THR A 23 -3.07 -10.85 17.50
CA THR A 23 -2.05 -9.79 17.51
C THR A 23 -1.22 -9.93 16.24
N PRO A 24 -1.19 -8.93 15.34
CA PRO A 24 -0.38 -9.05 14.13
C PRO A 24 1.07 -9.20 14.56
N GLY A 25 1.68 -10.32 14.17
CA GLY A 25 3.12 -10.51 14.31
C GLY A 25 3.88 -9.44 13.51
N PRO A 26 5.16 -9.18 13.84
CA PRO A 26 5.98 -8.23 13.11
C PRO A 26 6.09 -8.68 11.66
N GLU A 27 5.44 -7.95 10.76
CA GLU A 27 5.36 -8.24 9.31
C GLU A 27 4.76 -9.62 8.99
N GLY A 28 3.60 -9.61 8.32
CA GLY A 28 2.81 -10.79 7.98
C GLY A 28 3.66 -12.01 7.62
N ALA A 29 3.51 -13.07 8.40
CA ALA A 29 4.23 -14.32 8.23
C ALA A 29 4.20 -14.74 6.75
N ARG A 30 5.35 -14.60 6.08
CA ARG A 30 5.55 -14.95 4.67
C ARG A 30 5.06 -16.37 4.44
N ARG A 31 3.92 -16.52 3.75
CA ARG A 31 3.43 -17.83 3.25
C ARG A 31 3.93 -18.16 1.85
N ASP A 32 4.60 -17.20 1.20
CA ASP A 32 5.11 -17.39 -0.14
C ASP A 32 6.55 -17.90 -0.09
N GLY A 33 6.83 -18.86 -0.98
CA GLY A 33 8.19 -19.31 -1.27
C GLY A 33 9.00 -18.22 -2.00
N PRO A 34 9.93 -18.57 -2.91
CA PRO A 34 10.86 -17.60 -3.52
C PRO A 34 10.23 -16.57 -4.46
N VAL A 35 8.92 -16.65 -4.75
CA VAL A 35 8.18 -15.71 -5.61
C VAL A 35 7.10 -15.02 -4.78
N GLU A 36 7.16 -13.69 -4.69
CA GLU A 36 6.18 -12.86 -3.97
C GLU A 36 4.83 -12.88 -4.71
N ARG A 37 3.74 -13.26 -4.03
CA ARG A 37 2.38 -13.28 -4.58
C ARG A 37 1.48 -12.37 -3.76
N PRO A 38 1.58 -11.04 -3.93
CA PRO A 38 0.91 -10.05 -3.07
C PRO A 38 -0.62 -10.24 -2.95
N TRP A 39 -1.29 -10.81 -3.95
CA TRP A 39 -2.72 -11.16 -3.93
C TRP A 39 -3.10 -12.33 -3.01
N ARG A 40 -2.12 -13.06 -2.46
CA ARG A 40 -2.34 -14.14 -1.48
C ARG A 40 -2.32 -13.67 -0.03
N TYR A 41 -1.94 -12.41 0.19
CA TYR A 41 -1.91 -11.83 1.52
C TYR A 41 -3.28 -11.21 1.85
N TYR A 42 -3.79 -11.58 3.03
CA TYR A 42 -4.87 -10.88 3.67
C TYR A 42 -4.25 -9.85 4.61
N TRP A 43 -4.33 -8.57 4.24
CA TRP A 43 -3.94 -7.49 5.13
C TRP A 43 -5.08 -7.27 6.13
N ASP A 44 -4.75 -7.14 7.42
CA ASP A 44 -5.74 -6.70 8.40
C ASP A 44 -6.29 -5.35 7.93
N HIS A 45 -7.59 -5.32 7.63
CA HIS A 45 -8.31 -4.11 7.29
C HIS A 45 -8.33 -3.19 8.51
N LEU A 46 -7.29 -2.38 8.68
CA LEU A 46 -7.34 -1.24 9.58
C LEU A 46 -8.17 -0.15 8.88
N PRO A 47 -9.22 0.39 9.53
CA PRO A 47 -10.04 1.43 8.94
C PRO A 47 -9.20 2.69 8.73
N LYS A 48 -8.68 2.86 7.52
CA LYS A 48 -8.03 4.11 7.09
C LYS A 48 -9.15 5.11 6.80
N ARG A 49 -9.71 5.68 7.88
CA ARG A 49 -11.10 6.16 8.00
C ARG A 49 -12.07 5.01 7.75
N THR A 50 -12.86 4.68 8.75
CA THR A 50 -14.01 3.79 8.60
C THR A 50 -14.82 4.30 7.42
N ALA A 51 -14.96 3.48 6.38
CA ALA A 51 -16.04 3.68 5.43
C ALA A 51 -17.35 3.83 6.22
N GLY A 52 -18.34 4.56 5.67
CA GLY A 52 -19.57 4.88 6.40
C GLY A 52 -20.26 3.63 6.97
N ALA A 53 -21.15 3.81 7.95
CA ALA A 53 -21.80 2.70 8.66
C ALA A 53 -22.48 1.67 7.74
N ASP A 54 -22.86 2.08 6.53
CA ASP A 54 -23.53 1.26 5.52
C ASP A 54 -22.57 0.57 4.54
N PHE A 55 -21.26 0.77 4.68
CA PHE A 55 -20.27 0.19 3.77
C PHE A 55 -20.03 -1.29 4.08
N SER A 56 -20.28 -2.14 3.10
CA SER A 56 -20.31 -3.59 3.26
C SER A 56 -19.12 -4.28 2.59
N ALA A 57 -18.95 -5.58 2.88
CA ALA A 57 -18.00 -6.42 2.18
C ALA A 57 -18.25 -6.47 0.66
N ARG A 58 -19.51 -6.31 0.22
CA ARG A 58 -19.87 -6.26 -1.21
C ARG A 58 -19.31 -5.00 -1.87
N ASP A 59 -19.35 -3.87 -1.18
CA ASP A 59 -18.81 -2.61 -1.70
C ASP A 59 -17.29 -2.67 -1.84
N TYR A 60 -16.59 -3.36 -0.92
CA TYR A 60 -15.16 -3.67 -1.07
C TYR A 60 -14.87 -4.54 -2.30
N LEU A 61 -15.67 -5.58 -2.54
CA LEU A 61 -15.50 -6.46 -3.70
C LEU A 61 -15.73 -5.68 -5.01
N GLU A 62 -16.77 -4.86 -5.07
CA GLU A 62 -17.05 -4.02 -6.23
C GLU A 62 -15.96 -2.98 -6.47
N ALA A 63 -15.45 -2.34 -5.41
CA ALA A 63 -14.32 -1.41 -5.51
C ALA A 63 -13.06 -2.10 -6.05
N ARG A 64 -12.78 -3.34 -5.63
CA ARG A 64 -11.64 -4.13 -6.13
C ARG A 64 -11.80 -4.50 -7.61
N GLN A 65 -12.99 -4.94 -8.02
CA GLN A 65 -13.28 -5.26 -9.41
C GLN A 65 -13.10 -4.04 -10.32
N ARG A 66 -13.66 -2.90 -9.92
CA ARG A 66 -13.47 -1.63 -10.65
C ARG A 66 -12.01 -1.20 -10.71
N ALA A 67 -11.27 -1.36 -9.60
CA ALA A 67 -9.85 -1.03 -9.57
C ALA A 67 -9.03 -1.91 -10.54
N GLU A 68 -9.42 -3.18 -10.70
CA GLU A 68 -8.82 -4.08 -11.69
C GLU A 68 -9.12 -3.64 -13.12
N GLU A 69 -10.37 -3.30 -13.43
CA GLU A 69 -10.76 -2.77 -14.74
C GLU A 69 -10.01 -1.48 -15.08
N VAL A 70 -9.91 -0.55 -14.12
CA VAL A 70 -9.15 0.70 -14.28
C VAL A 70 -7.67 0.40 -14.49
N ALA A 71 -7.07 -0.49 -13.70
CA ALA A 71 -5.65 -0.81 -13.83
C ALA A 71 -5.34 -1.50 -15.16
N ARG A 72 -6.12 -2.49 -15.56
CA ARG A 72 -5.96 -3.22 -16.81
C ARG A 72 -6.13 -2.31 -18.03
N SER A 73 -7.15 -1.45 -18.03
CA SER A 73 -7.36 -0.47 -19.11
C SER A 73 -6.23 0.57 -19.17
N THR A 74 -5.68 0.97 -18.02
CA THR A 74 -4.59 1.95 -17.93
C THR A 74 -3.26 1.38 -18.40
N LEU A 75 -2.94 0.13 -18.03
CA LEU A 75 -1.68 -0.52 -18.35
C LEU A 75 -1.69 -1.11 -19.77
N GLY A 76 -2.85 -1.55 -20.26
CA GLY A 76 -2.94 -2.40 -21.44
C GLY A 76 -2.59 -3.85 -21.13
N GLU A 77 -2.97 -4.75 -22.04
CA GLU A 77 -2.90 -6.21 -21.83
C GLU A 77 -1.47 -6.71 -21.58
N ASP A 78 -0.50 -6.30 -22.39
CA ASP A 78 0.87 -6.80 -22.27
C ASP A 78 1.51 -6.49 -20.91
N LEU A 79 1.29 -5.28 -20.39
CA LEU A 79 1.83 -4.86 -19.09
C LEU A 79 1.03 -5.45 -17.94
N TRP A 80 -0.28 -5.62 -18.14
CA TRP A 80 -1.15 -6.30 -17.20
C TRP A 80 -0.71 -7.76 -17.00
N GLU A 81 -0.47 -8.49 -18.09
CA GLU A 81 0.01 -9.87 -18.03
C GLU A 81 1.36 -9.98 -17.32
N ARG A 82 2.31 -9.08 -17.62
CA ARG A 82 3.60 -9.03 -16.90
C ARG A 82 3.41 -8.78 -15.41
N LEU A 83 2.56 -7.82 -15.05
CA LEU A 83 2.26 -7.54 -13.65
C LEU A 83 1.69 -8.77 -12.93
N VAL A 84 0.77 -9.49 -13.56
CA VAL A 84 0.16 -10.71 -13.00
C VAL A 84 1.19 -11.83 -12.85
N MET A 85 2.10 -11.98 -13.82
CA MET A 85 3.11 -13.03 -13.82
C MET A 85 4.27 -12.75 -12.86
N ASP A 86 4.81 -11.54 -12.88
CA ASP A 86 6.04 -11.18 -12.16
C ASP A 86 5.74 -10.55 -10.78
N GLY A 87 4.53 -10.02 -10.58
CA GLY A 87 4.11 -9.35 -9.35
C GLY A 87 4.62 -7.91 -9.22
N TYR A 88 5.37 -7.41 -10.21
CA TYR A 88 5.90 -6.06 -10.25
C TYR A 88 6.04 -5.53 -11.68
N LEU A 89 6.24 -4.23 -11.81
CA LEU A 89 6.70 -3.59 -13.05
C LEU A 89 7.93 -2.73 -12.76
N ASP A 90 8.95 -2.87 -13.59
CA ASP A 90 10.15 -2.03 -13.56
C ASP A 90 10.02 -0.88 -14.56
N VAL A 91 10.26 0.34 -14.10
CA VAL A 91 10.22 1.56 -14.90
C VAL A 91 11.56 2.26 -14.77
N ALA A 92 12.32 2.30 -15.87
CA ALA A 92 13.60 3.00 -15.89
C ALA A 92 13.39 4.51 -15.71
N SER A 93 14.21 5.13 -14.86
CA SER A 93 14.26 6.58 -14.68
C SER A 93 14.76 7.24 -15.97
N GLN A 94 14.06 8.30 -16.41
CA GLN A 94 14.49 9.13 -17.54
C GLN A 94 15.41 10.26 -17.05
N ARG A 95 15.28 10.67 -15.78
CA ARG A 95 16.03 11.77 -15.17
C ARG A 95 17.36 11.35 -14.53
N TYR A 96 17.44 10.14 -13.99
CA TYR A 96 18.59 9.63 -13.26
C TYR A 96 19.14 8.37 -13.94
N PRO A 97 20.18 8.49 -14.77
CA PRO A 97 20.76 7.35 -15.47
C PRO A 97 21.17 6.23 -14.52
N GLY A 98 20.75 5.00 -14.84
CA GLY A 98 21.05 3.81 -14.03
C GLY A 98 20.12 3.61 -12.81
N VAL A 99 19.06 4.42 -12.68
CA VAL A 99 18.02 4.22 -11.67
C VAL A 99 16.79 3.55 -12.31
N THR A 100 16.22 2.57 -11.61
CA THR A 100 14.96 1.90 -11.96
C THR A 100 14.00 1.94 -10.79
N TYR A 101 12.76 2.30 -11.07
CA TYR A 101 11.64 2.22 -10.13
C TYR A 101 10.95 0.87 -10.26
N ARG A 102 11.00 0.07 -9.21
CA ARG A 102 10.21 -1.16 -9.13
C ARG A 102 8.90 -0.89 -8.40
N LEU A 103 7.81 -1.07 -9.12
CA LEU A 103 6.45 -0.86 -8.63
C LEU A 103 5.84 -2.21 -8.26
N ARG A 104 5.24 -2.31 -7.07
CA ARG A 104 4.46 -3.45 -6.60
C ARG A 104 3.11 -2.95 -6.05
N VAL A 105 2.04 -3.70 -6.26
CA VAL A 105 0.69 -3.32 -5.81
C VAL A 105 0.65 -3.26 -4.28
N GLY A 106 0.27 -2.10 -3.72
CA GLY A 106 0.17 -1.90 -2.27
C GLY A 106 1.50 -1.70 -1.53
N HIS A 107 2.62 -1.58 -2.23
CA HIS A 107 3.95 -1.39 -1.64
C HIS A 107 4.55 -0.01 -1.98
N ARG A 108 5.61 0.35 -1.25
CA ARG A 108 6.45 1.50 -1.57
C ARG A 108 7.17 1.27 -2.91
N VAL A 109 7.47 2.35 -3.63
CA VAL A 109 8.26 2.27 -4.86
C VAL A 109 9.69 1.93 -4.49
N GLU A 110 10.22 0.81 -4.96
CA GLU A 110 11.62 0.45 -4.71
C GLU A 110 12.53 1.15 -5.73
N VAL A 111 13.66 1.67 -5.27
CA VAL A 111 14.66 2.37 -6.09
C VAL A 111 15.87 1.47 -6.25
N ILE A 112 16.04 0.92 -7.46
CA ILE A 112 17.15 0.05 -7.82
C ILE A 112 18.19 0.88 -8.57
N CYS A 113 19.45 0.81 -8.13
CA CYS A 113 20.57 1.47 -8.81
C CYS A 113 21.47 0.42 -9.47
N SER A 114 21.78 0.63 -10.76
CA SER A 114 22.81 -0.16 -11.44
C SER A 114 24.19 0.07 -10.80
N PRO A 115 25.16 -0.85 -10.98
CA PRO A 115 26.52 -0.65 -10.50
C PRO A 115 27.09 0.71 -10.94
N GLY A 116 27.57 1.50 -9.98
CA GLY A 116 28.13 2.84 -10.22
C GLY A 116 27.11 3.98 -10.29
N ALA A 117 25.81 3.69 -10.37
CA ALA A 117 24.76 4.71 -10.26
C ALA A 117 24.56 5.13 -8.79
N ARG A 118 24.35 6.41 -8.56
CA ARG A 118 24.08 6.96 -7.23
C ARG A 118 22.62 7.35 -7.12
N SER A 119 21.91 6.77 -6.14
CA SER A 119 20.55 7.19 -5.82
C SER A 119 20.54 8.67 -5.42
N PRO A 120 19.65 9.49 -5.97
CA PRO A 120 19.45 10.86 -5.51
C PRO A 120 18.71 10.92 -4.17
N TRP A 121 18.15 9.79 -3.71
CA TRP A 121 17.47 9.68 -2.42
C TRP A 121 18.33 8.96 -1.37
N PRO A 122 18.17 9.30 -0.08
CA PRO A 122 18.87 8.64 1.02
C PRO A 122 18.37 7.20 1.29
N TYR A 123 17.17 6.84 0.83
CA TYR A 123 16.58 5.52 1.00
C TYR A 123 16.45 4.79 -0.34
N ALA A 124 16.44 3.46 -0.29
CA ALA A 124 16.22 2.60 -1.46
C ALA A 124 14.72 2.48 -1.85
N TYR A 125 13.89 3.42 -1.43
CA TYR A 125 12.47 3.45 -1.73
C TYR A 125 11.92 4.88 -1.74
N LEU A 126 10.83 5.08 -2.49
CA LEU A 126 10.02 6.29 -2.47
C LEU A 126 8.65 5.97 -1.85
N CYS A 127 8.22 6.89 -1.02
CA CYS A 127 6.90 6.85 -0.42
C CYS A 127 6.03 7.90 -1.10
N ILE A 128 4.99 7.42 -1.77
CA ILE A 128 4.00 8.24 -2.46
C ILE A 128 2.66 7.96 -1.81
N ASN A 129 2.00 9.00 -1.31
CA ASN A 129 0.68 8.89 -0.72
C ASN A 129 -0.32 9.57 -1.66
N PRO A 130 -1.41 8.90 -2.06
CA PRO A 130 -2.47 9.57 -2.80
C PRO A 130 -3.17 10.59 -1.88
N THR A 131 -3.65 11.68 -2.47
CA THR A 131 -4.37 12.74 -1.73
C THR A 131 -5.76 12.31 -1.26
N TYR A 132 -6.28 11.20 -1.79
CA TYR A 132 -7.53 10.56 -1.41
C TYR A 132 -7.34 9.03 -1.38
N PRO A 133 -8.14 8.30 -0.58
CA PRO A 133 -8.02 6.84 -0.53
C PRO A 133 -8.41 6.23 -1.88
N LEU A 134 -7.49 5.48 -2.46
CA LEU A 134 -7.68 4.71 -3.68
C LEU A 134 -7.48 3.22 -3.37
N PRO A 135 -8.23 2.32 -4.04
CA PRO A 135 -7.88 0.91 -4.07
C PRO A 135 -6.43 0.73 -4.54
N GLU A 136 -5.74 -0.28 -4.02
CA GLU A 136 -4.28 -0.42 -4.20
C GLU A 136 -3.89 -0.60 -5.66
N LEU A 137 -4.74 -1.29 -6.43
CA LEU A 137 -4.49 -1.64 -7.82
C LEU A 137 -4.71 -0.45 -8.76
N GLU A 138 -5.73 0.37 -8.49
CA GLU A 138 -5.93 1.64 -9.19
C GLU A 138 -4.77 2.61 -8.88
N PHE A 139 -4.39 2.71 -7.61
CA PHE A 139 -3.25 3.54 -7.22
C PHE A 139 -1.95 3.07 -7.88
N PHE A 140 -1.72 1.76 -7.98
CA PHE A 140 -0.59 1.19 -8.69
C PHE A 140 -0.54 1.62 -10.16
N ALA A 141 -1.68 1.55 -10.87
CA ALA A 141 -1.74 1.94 -12.27
C ALA A 141 -1.44 3.44 -12.45
N HIS A 142 -1.93 4.28 -11.53
CA HIS A 142 -1.55 5.70 -11.50
C HIS A 142 -0.05 5.88 -11.25
N LEU A 143 0.53 5.17 -10.27
CA LEU A 143 1.97 5.24 -10.01
C LEU A 143 2.80 4.87 -11.25
N TYR A 144 2.37 3.86 -12.02
CA TYR A 144 3.02 3.48 -13.27
C TYR A 144 3.02 4.63 -14.27
N LEU A 145 1.87 5.28 -14.51
CA LEU A 145 1.80 6.45 -15.41
C LEU A 145 2.69 7.59 -14.92
N TYR A 146 2.74 7.85 -13.62
CA TYR A 146 3.59 8.90 -13.07
C TYR A 146 5.07 8.59 -13.23
N ALA A 147 5.50 7.35 -12.98
CA ALA A 147 6.88 6.94 -13.17
C ALA A 147 7.28 6.98 -14.66
N ARG A 148 6.37 6.59 -15.57
CA ARG A 148 6.62 6.57 -17.02
C ARG A 148 6.62 7.96 -17.66
N ASP A 149 5.61 8.78 -17.35
CA ASP A 149 5.32 9.99 -18.13
C ASP A 149 5.54 11.29 -17.34
N ARG A 150 5.57 11.23 -16.01
CA ARG A 150 5.57 12.40 -15.12
C ARG A 150 6.57 12.25 -13.98
N GLU A 151 7.76 11.73 -14.29
CA GLU A 151 8.80 11.42 -13.31
C GLU A 151 9.12 12.62 -12.41
N ASP A 152 9.18 13.84 -12.95
CA ASP A 152 9.41 15.05 -12.16
C ASP A 152 8.38 15.24 -11.04
N MET A 153 7.14 14.85 -11.27
CA MET A 153 6.09 14.89 -10.26
C MET A 153 6.31 13.80 -9.22
N LEU A 154 6.63 12.58 -9.63
CA LEU A 154 6.98 11.47 -8.74
C LEU A 154 8.11 11.88 -7.79
N VAL A 155 9.20 12.43 -8.34
CA VAL A 155 10.37 12.93 -7.59
C VAL A 155 9.97 14.05 -6.62
N ARG A 156 9.12 14.98 -7.06
CA ARG A 156 8.67 16.13 -6.26
C ARG A 156 7.82 15.73 -5.05
N VAL A 157 6.95 14.73 -5.21
CA VAL A 157 6.02 14.31 -4.16
C VAL A 157 6.53 13.11 -3.34
N ALA A 158 7.62 12.49 -3.77
CA ALA A 158 8.35 11.50 -2.99
C ALA A 158 8.84 12.14 -1.68
N ALA A 159 8.13 11.86 -0.60
CA ALA A 159 8.50 12.28 0.74
C ALA A 159 8.79 11.04 1.58
N PRO A 160 9.85 11.01 2.40
CA PRO A 160 9.98 9.98 3.44
C PRO A 160 8.71 9.97 4.28
N GLN A 161 8.14 8.79 4.61
CA GLN A 161 6.94 8.78 5.44
C GLN A 161 7.27 9.39 6.81
N PRO A 162 6.30 10.00 7.51
CA PRO A 162 6.52 10.56 8.85
C PRO A 162 7.22 9.60 9.81
N TRP A 163 6.88 8.30 9.78
CA TRP A 163 7.52 7.26 10.61
C TRP A 163 8.94 6.88 10.18
N ASP A 164 9.31 7.15 8.92
CA ASP A 164 10.68 7.00 8.41
C ASP A 164 11.53 8.28 8.66
N GLN A 165 10.88 9.41 8.97
CA GLN A 165 11.54 10.66 9.29
C GLN A 165 12.07 10.63 10.73
N ARG A 166 13.34 11.04 10.90
CA ARG A 166 13.97 11.16 12.22
C ARG A 166 13.22 12.09 13.19
N LEU A 167 12.39 13.01 12.65
CA LEU A 167 11.58 14.00 13.37
C LEU A 167 10.07 13.69 13.41
N GLY A 168 9.58 12.69 12.66
CA GLY A 168 8.13 12.41 12.56
C GLY A 168 7.59 11.42 13.60
N ARG A 169 8.35 11.14 14.68
CA ARG A 169 7.89 10.38 15.86
C ARG A 169 7.07 11.20 16.85
N THR A 170 6.44 12.27 16.39
CA THR A 170 5.62 13.16 17.21
C THR A 170 4.42 13.53 16.37
N PHE A 171 3.33 12.79 16.52
CA PHE A 171 2.10 13.15 17.26
C PHE A 171 1.19 11.93 17.33
#